data_AF-A0AAQ4EZT9-F1
#
_entry.id   AF-A0AAQ4EZT9-F1
#
_cell.length_a   1.000
_cell.length_b   1.000
_cell.length_c   1.000
_cell.angle_alpha   90.00
_cell.angle_beta   90.00
_cell.angle_gamma   90.00
#
_symmetry.space_group_name_H-M   'P 1'
#
loop_
_entity.id
_entity.type
_entity.pdbx_description
1 polymer ?
#
loop_
_entity_poly.entity_id
_entity_poly.type
_entity_poly.pdbx_seq_one_letter_code
_entity_poly.pdbx_strand_id
1 'polypeptide(L)'
;MPPKRARLRLILQPRVTTLTLPQGQEVYHYYYKELLEYEEQQAGLRAVAKLTKAHVHPNAFQKMSVKLAVQLFSASTATAMEFYSNHDACKKLHGSTETSDFTRRMNSLFDALNSQRPEHVQYNEAEHIAILKENVAWLDSCCKYYIEELPKQRQVCFLSKPTREALRITLISTLSLVENLLSSGFRYVLVGKFGQDPLERFFGIVRHVAGDGGQPTVKQFLFIYRMLSVNNLVQPPKRASVSGDRPQLLLKLQDLFNKQSSTTNHVDSLAVLLDDILLEPGDFTSEAAASHHQNTPKEGILDYLAGYITKKFSTLSCLSCAETLKAAQQTLLD
;
A
#
# COMPACT_ATOMS: atom_id res chain seq x y z
N MET A 1 -24.41 -0.07 26.67
CA MET A 1 -24.16 -0.01 25.21
C MET A 1 -22.66 0.17 24.99
N PRO A 2 -21.96 -0.77 24.34
CA PRO A 2 -20.54 -0.60 24.08
C PRO A 2 -20.33 0.50 23.02
N PRO A 3 -19.30 1.35 23.15
CA PRO A 3 -19.00 2.38 22.17
C PRO A 3 -18.61 1.72 20.84
N LYS A 4 -19.33 2.06 19.77
CA LYS A 4 -18.97 1.68 18.41
C LYS A 4 -17.56 2.24 18.13
N ARG A 5 -16.57 1.35 18.08
CA ARG A 5 -15.18 1.69 17.70
C ARG A 5 -15.21 2.40 16.34
N ALA A 6 -14.82 3.67 16.32
CA ALA A 6 -14.57 4.42 15.10
C ALA A 6 -13.30 3.84 14.43
N ARG A 7 -13.49 2.81 13.61
CA ARG A 7 -12.51 2.44 12.60
C ARG A 7 -12.93 3.16 11.33
N LEU A 8 -12.01 3.91 10.72
CA LEU A 8 -12.12 4.32 9.32
C LEU A 8 -12.11 3.05 8.47
N ARG A 9 -13.26 2.39 8.39
CA ARG A 9 -13.54 1.40 7.36
C ARG A 9 -14.01 2.22 6.16
N LEU A 10 -13.29 2.13 5.06
CA LEU A 10 -13.87 2.39 3.74
C LEU A 10 -14.96 1.33 3.54
N ILE A 11 -16.15 1.58 4.10
CA ILE A 11 -17.34 0.77 3.84
C ILE A 11 -17.86 1.26 2.50
N LEU A 12 -17.35 0.67 1.42
CA LEU A 12 -18.05 0.71 0.15
C LEU A 12 -19.43 0.08 0.37
N GLN A 13 -20.48 0.78 -0.06
CA GLN A 13 -21.83 0.27 0.15
C GLN A 13 -22.01 -1.06 -0.59
N PRO A 14 -22.59 -2.10 0.06
CA PRO A 14 -22.56 -3.50 -0.42
C PRO A 14 -23.35 -3.77 -1.72
N ARG A 15 -23.89 -2.75 -2.39
CA ARG A 15 -24.64 -2.84 -3.65
C ARG A 15 -24.13 -1.90 -4.75
N VAL A 16 -23.03 -1.18 -4.51
CA VAL A 16 -22.49 -0.23 -5.47
C VAL A 16 -21.40 -0.94 -6.27
N THR A 17 -21.76 -1.45 -7.45
CA THR A 17 -20.82 -2.07 -8.40
C THR A 17 -20.12 -1.05 -9.29
N THR A 18 -20.63 0.17 -9.31
CA THR A 18 -20.16 1.29 -10.13
C THR A 18 -20.12 2.55 -9.27
N LEU A 19 -18.99 3.25 -9.24
CA LEU A 19 -18.85 4.55 -8.60
C LEU A 19 -18.94 5.62 -9.68
N THR A 20 -19.87 6.56 -9.55
CA THR A 20 -19.93 7.72 -10.44
C THR A 20 -19.07 8.84 -9.87
N LEU A 21 -18.03 9.23 -10.59
CA LEU A 21 -17.17 10.35 -10.26
C LEU A 21 -17.77 11.65 -10.85
N PRO A 22 -17.32 12.84 -10.41
CA PRO A 22 -17.70 14.10 -11.04
C PRO A 22 -17.53 14.04 -12.57
N GLN A 23 -18.33 14.83 -13.30
CA GLN A 23 -18.31 14.87 -14.78
C GLN A 23 -18.83 13.60 -15.49
N GLY A 24 -19.43 12.67 -14.74
CA GLY A 24 -20.06 11.47 -15.32
C GLY A 24 -19.10 10.33 -15.61
N GLN A 25 -17.86 10.42 -15.13
CA GLN A 25 -16.90 9.32 -15.18
C GLN A 25 -17.36 8.17 -14.28
N GLU A 26 -17.13 6.93 -14.68
CA GLU A 26 -17.63 5.75 -13.95
C GLU A 26 -16.52 4.74 -13.67
N VAL A 27 -16.34 4.41 -12.39
CA VAL A 27 -15.39 3.41 -11.91
C VAL A 27 -16.13 2.10 -11.69
N TYR A 28 -15.71 1.06 -12.38
CA TYR A 28 -16.38 -0.24 -12.33
C TYR A 28 -15.58 -1.27 -11.56
N HIS A 29 -16.22 -1.93 -10.60
CA HIS A 29 -15.61 -3.09 -9.94
C HIS A 29 -15.35 -4.26 -10.91
N TYR A 30 -16.11 -4.31 -12.02
CA TYR A 30 -15.97 -5.29 -13.09
C TYR A 30 -14.54 -5.38 -13.65
N TYR A 31 -13.85 -4.25 -13.86
CA TYR A 31 -12.50 -4.26 -14.42
C TYR A 31 -11.48 -4.97 -13.52
N TYR A 32 -11.64 -4.94 -12.20
CA TYR A 32 -10.77 -5.72 -11.30
C TYR A 32 -11.02 -7.23 -11.39
N LYS A 33 -12.25 -7.66 -11.70
CA LYS A 33 -12.57 -9.07 -11.95
C LYS A 33 -11.93 -9.56 -13.24
N GLU A 34 -12.10 -8.79 -14.32
CA GLU A 34 -11.53 -9.14 -15.62
C GLU A 34 -9.99 -9.12 -15.59
N LEU A 35 -9.39 -8.16 -14.89
CA LEU A 35 -7.95 -8.14 -14.66
C LEU A 35 -7.47 -9.43 -13.97
N LEU A 36 -8.16 -9.86 -12.91
CA LEU A 36 -7.82 -11.10 -12.21
C LEU A 36 -8.00 -12.34 -13.11
N GLU A 37 -9.10 -12.42 -13.86
CA GLU A 37 -9.36 -13.55 -14.77
C GLU A 37 -8.30 -13.64 -15.87
N TYR A 38 -7.89 -12.50 -16.42
CA TYR A 38 -6.84 -12.43 -17.44
C TYR A 38 -5.47 -12.86 -16.87
N GLU A 39 -5.11 -12.36 -15.69
CA GLU A 39 -3.87 -12.74 -14.99
C GLU A 39 -3.83 -14.22 -14.59
N GLU A 40 -4.99 -14.82 -14.26
CA GLU A 40 -5.10 -16.24 -13.96
C GLU A 40 -4.89 -17.13 -15.20
N GLN A 41 -5.23 -16.63 -16.39
CA GLN A 41 -5.01 -17.32 -17.66
C GLN A 41 -3.54 -17.28 -18.12
N GLN A 42 -2.73 -16.33 -17.62
CA GLN A 42 -1.32 -16.26 -17.98
C GLN A 42 -0.50 -17.37 -17.30
N ALA A 43 0.37 -18.03 -18.08
CA ALA A 43 1.19 -19.17 -17.67
C ALA A 43 2.35 -18.77 -16.73
N GLY A 44 2.02 -18.28 -15.53
CA GLY A 44 2.96 -18.01 -14.44
C GLY A 44 3.55 -16.59 -14.42
N LEU A 45 3.72 -15.95 -15.57
CA LEU A 45 4.21 -14.56 -15.64
C LEU A 45 3.04 -13.58 -15.62
N ARG A 46 2.88 -12.88 -14.49
CA ARG A 46 1.76 -11.99 -14.20
C ARG A 46 2.24 -10.54 -14.05
N ALA A 47 1.51 -9.57 -14.58
CA ALA A 47 1.85 -8.15 -14.37
C ALA A 47 1.59 -7.74 -12.92
N VAL A 48 0.53 -8.29 -12.31
CA VAL A 48 0.17 -8.09 -10.89
C VAL A 48 0.24 -9.41 -10.12
N ALA A 49 1.45 -9.88 -9.80
CA ALA A 49 1.66 -11.14 -9.08
C ALA A 49 0.96 -11.23 -7.70
N LYS A 50 0.72 -10.07 -7.05
CA LYS A 50 0.09 -9.98 -5.72
C LYS A 50 -1.44 -10.14 -5.78
N LEU A 51 -2.06 -9.97 -6.95
CA LEU A 51 -3.51 -10.03 -7.10
C LEU A 51 -4.02 -11.47 -7.00
N THR A 52 -5.05 -11.68 -6.18
CA THR A 52 -5.65 -13.00 -5.94
C THR A 52 -7.16 -12.88 -5.79
N LYS A 53 -7.88 -14.01 -5.84
CA LYS A 53 -9.33 -14.09 -5.60
C LYS A 53 -9.77 -13.42 -4.30
N ALA A 54 -8.94 -13.42 -3.26
CA ALA A 54 -9.24 -12.78 -1.98
C ALA A 54 -9.33 -11.25 -2.06
N HIS A 55 -8.72 -10.61 -3.07
CA HIS A 55 -8.79 -9.16 -3.27
C HIS A 55 -10.14 -8.74 -3.83
N VAL A 56 -10.67 -9.51 -4.78
CA VAL A 56 -11.93 -9.22 -5.48
C VAL A 56 -13.13 -9.81 -4.74
N HIS A 57 -12.96 -10.99 -4.14
CA HIS A 57 -13.98 -11.72 -3.41
C HIS A 57 -13.56 -12.02 -1.95
N PRO A 58 -13.38 -10.99 -1.10
CA PRO A 58 -12.94 -11.18 0.28
C PRO A 58 -14.05 -11.81 1.15
N ASN A 59 -13.68 -12.82 1.94
CA ASN A 59 -14.53 -13.35 3.00
C ASN A 59 -14.67 -12.37 4.20
N ALA A 60 -15.51 -12.72 5.18
CA ALA A 60 -15.81 -11.83 6.31
C ALA A 60 -14.57 -11.36 7.10
N PHE A 61 -13.56 -12.22 7.25
CA PHE A 61 -12.31 -11.87 7.94
C PHE A 61 -11.37 -11.08 7.03
N GLN A 62 -11.27 -11.47 5.77
CA GLN A 62 -10.44 -10.80 4.76
C GLN A 62 -10.88 -9.36 4.49
N LYS A 63 -12.17 -9.02 4.67
CA LYS A 63 -12.67 -7.63 4.62
C LYS A 63 -12.03 -6.70 5.65
N MET A 64 -11.38 -7.24 6.68
CA MET A 64 -10.63 -6.44 7.67
C MET A 64 -9.14 -6.32 7.34
N SER A 65 -8.67 -6.96 6.27
CA SER A 65 -7.28 -6.94 5.86
C SER A 65 -6.97 -5.66 5.08
N VAL A 66 -6.28 -4.73 5.72
CA VAL A 66 -5.75 -3.53 5.05
C VAL A 66 -4.81 -3.93 3.91
N LYS A 67 -4.02 -5.00 4.10
CA LYS A 67 -3.11 -5.53 3.07
C LYS A 67 -3.82 -5.82 1.74
N LEU A 68 -4.97 -6.49 1.77
CA LEU A 68 -5.71 -6.83 0.54
C LEU A 68 -6.23 -5.55 -0.16
N ALA A 69 -6.69 -4.56 0.62
CA ALA A 69 -7.15 -3.31 0.05
C ALA A 69 -5.99 -2.51 -0.58
N VAL A 70 -4.85 -2.40 0.11
CA VAL A 70 -3.67 -1.67 -0.39
C VAL A 70 -3.10 -2.33 -1.64
N GLN A 71 -3.03 -3.67 -1.68
CA GLN A 71 -2.57 -4.39 -2.86
C GLN A 71 -3.52 -4.24 -4.06
N LEU A 72 -4.84 -4.22 -3.81
CA LEU A 72 -5.83 -3.97 -4.86
C LEU A 72 -5.70 -2.54 -5.42
N PHE A 73 -5.61 -1.54 -4.55
CA PHE A 73 -5.47 -0.12 -4.92
C PHE A 73 -4.00 0.32 -5.04
N SER A 74 -3.16 -0.51 -5.65
CA SER A 74 -1.73 -0.23 -5.80
C SER A 74 -1.41 0.41 -7.16
N ALA A 75 -0.30 1.13 -7.24
CA ALA A 75 0.24 1.65 -8.49
C ALA A 75 0.44 0.53 -9.54
N SER A 76 0.93 -0.64 -9.11
CA SER A 76 1.08 -1.81 -10.00
C SER A 76 -0.25 -2.26 -10.63
N THR A 77 -1.33 -2.26 -9.86
CA THR A 77 -2.66 -2.65 -10.37
C THR A 77 -3.16 -1.64 -11.39
N ALA A 78 -2.95 -0.35 -11.15
CA ALA A 78 -3.32 0.72 -12.09
C ALA A 78 -2.55 0.59 -13.41
N THR A 79 -1.22 0.45 -13.34
CA THR A 79 -0.35 0.32 -14.51
C THR A 79 -0.66 -0.94 -15.31
N ALA A 80 -0.91 -2.07 -14.66
CA ALA A 80 -1.29 -3.30 -15.35
C ALA A 80 -2.65 -3.17 -16.06
N MET A 81 -3.60 -2.48 -15.44
CA MET A 81 -4.90 -2.21 -16.05
C MET A 81 -4.77 -1.37 -17.33
N GLU A 82 -3.92 -0.34 -17.32
CA GLU A 82 -3.60 0.49 -18.49
C GLU A 82 -2.80 -0.28 -19.56
N PHE A 83 -1.84 -1.10 -19.13
CA PHE A 83 -1.08 -1.94 -20.03
C PHE A 83 -2.01 -2.87 -20.81
N TYR A 84 -2.92 -3.57 -20.13
CA TYR A 84 -3.86 -4.47 -20.79
C TYR A 84 -4.97 -3.74 -21.56
N SER A 85 -5.38 -2.53 -21.17
CA SER A 85 -6.37 -1.76 -21.94
C SER A 85 -5.83 -1.36 -23.32
N ASN A 86 -4.51 -1.17 -23.44
CA ASN A 86 -3.86 -0.80 -24.70
C ASN A 86 -3.50 -2.00 -25.59
N HIS A 87 -3.74 -3.24 -25.11
CA HIS A 87 -3.48 -4.45 -25.87
C HIS A 87 -4.78 -5.03 -26.46
N ASP A 88 -4.76 -5.35 -27.76
CA ASP A 88 -5.91 -5.93 -28.47
C ASP A 88 -6.37 -7.29 -27.93
N ALA A 89 -5.47 -7.99 -27.23
CA ALA A 89 -5.74 -9.28 -26.63
C ALA A 89 -6.76 -9.22 -25.46
N CYS A 90 -6.97 -8.04 -24.86
CA CYS A 90 -7.88 -7.88 -23.71
C CYS A 90 -8.93 -6.79 -23.93
N LYS A 91 -9.80 -6.99 -24.93
CA LYS A 91 -10.91 -6.07 -25.26
C LYS A 91 -11.83 -5.73 -24.09
N LYS A 92 -11.92 -6.60 -23.08
CA LYS A 92 -12.78 -6.41 -21.91
C LYS A 92 -12.26 -5.35 -20.93
N LEU A 93 -10.98 -5.01 -20.99
CA LEU A 93 -10.37 -3.93 -20.21
C LEU A 93 -10.33 -2.61 -20.99
N HIS A 94 -10.85 -2.56 -22.22
CA HIS A 94 -10.94 -1.29 -22.96
C HIS A 94 -11.87 -0.32 -22.23
N GLY A 95 -11.42 0.92 -22.05
CA GLY A 95 -12.17 1.94 -21.30
C GLY A 95 -12.02 1.85 -19.78
N SER A 96 -11.02 1.12 -19.27
CA SER A 96 -10.73 1.05 -17.82
C SER A 96 -9.97 2.25 -17.26
N THR A 97 -9.71 3.30 -18.05
CA THR A 97 -8.92 4.48 -17.67
C THR A 97 -9.41 5.13 -16.39
N GLU A 98 -10.72 5.29 -16.23
CA GLU A 98 -11.28 5.90 -15.02
C GLU A 98 -11.04 5.04 -13.77
N THR A 99 -11.05 3.71 -13.93
CA THR A 99 -10.75 2.80 -12.84
C THR A 99 -9.26 2.78 -12.53
N SER A 100 -8.36 2.86 -13.52
CA SER A 100 -6.92 2.92 -13.28
C SER A 100 -6.52 4.23 -12.60
N ASP A 101 -7.08 5.37 -13.03
CA ASP A 101 -6.84 6.67 -12.42
C ASP A 101 -7.38 6.75 -11.00
N PHE A 102 -8.57 6.20 -10.75
CA PHE A 102 -9.08 6.06 -9.39
C PHE A 102 -8.16 5.19 -8.52
N THR A 103 -7.67 4.08 -9.05
CA THR A 103 -6.72 3.18 -8.36
C THR A 103 -5.45 3.94 -7.97
N ARG A 104 -4.86 4.68 -8.91
CA ARG A 104 -3.64 5.48 -8.70
C ARG A 104 -3.86 6.61 -7.70
N ARG A 105 -5.01 7.28 -7.74
CA ARG A 105 -5.40 8.29 -6.75
C ARG A 105 -5.47 7.70 -5.34
N MET A 106 -6.13 6.55 -5.19
CA MET A 106 -6.24 5.86 -3.89
C MET A 106 -4.86 5.39 -3.38
N ASN A 107 -3.98 4.90 -4.25
CA ASN A 107 -2.59 4.59 -3.91
C ASN A 107 -1.87 5.82 -3.34
N SER A 108 -1.87 6.92 -4.11
CA SER A 108 -1.17 8.16 -3.74
C SER A 108 -1.71 8.76 -2.45
N LEU A 109 -3.03 8.71 -2.26
CA LEU A 109 -3.68 9.15 -1.02
C LEU A 109 -3.27 8.30 0.18
N PHE A 110 -3.23 6.97 0.02
CA PHE A 110 -2.83 6.06 1.09
C PHE A 110 -1.36 6.25 1.46
N ASP A 111 -0.47 6.36 0.47
CA ASP A 111 0.96 6.58 0.68
C ASP A 111 1.23 7.93 1.35
N ALA A 112 0.49 8.98 0.96
CA ALA A 112 0.53 10.26 1.64
C ALA A 112 0.10 10.15 3.11
N LEU A 113 -0.97 9.41 3.41
CA LEU A 113 -1.46 9.25 4.79
C LEU A 113 -0.65 8.25 5.62
N ASN A 114 0.19 7.44 4.99
CA ASN A 114 1.00 6.43 5.65
C ASN A 114 2.49 6.61 5.37
N SER A 115 2.93 7.85 5.13
CA SER A 115 4.34 8.12 4.87
C SER A 115 5.19 7.74 6.08
N GLN A 116 6.08 6.78 5.85
CA GLN A 116 7.10 6.30 6.78
C GLN A 116 8.45 6.53 6.11
N ARG A 117 9.49 6.84 6.88
CA ARG A 117 10.80 7.14 6.32
C ARG A 117 11.74 5.93 6.46
N PRO A 118 12.26 5.38 5.35
CA PRO A 118 13.57 4.75 5.32
C PRO A 118 14.66 5.82 5.20
N GLU A 119 15.85 5.58 5.76
CA GLU A 119 16.98 6.53 5.82
C GLU A 119 17.42 7.12 4.45
N HIS A 120 16.99 6.53 3.33
CA HIS A 120 17.52 6.82 1.99
C HIS A 120 16.55 7.45 0.97
N VAL A 121 15.30 7.76 1.34
CA VAL A 121 14.33 8.39 0.42
C VAL A 121 14.29 9.90 0.61
N GLN A 122 14.47 10.66 -0.49
CA GLN A 122 14.18 12.10 -0.52
C GLN A 122 12.66 12.27 -0.53
N TYR A 123 12.09 12.58 0.62
CA TYR A 123 10.67 12.90 0.73
C TYR A 123 10.46 14.34 0.30
N ASN A 124 9.57 14.57 -0.67
CA ASN A 124 9.20 15.90 -1.12
C ASN A 124 7.94 16.35 -0.36
N GLU A 125 8.10 17.14 0.72
CA GLU A 125 6.96 17.63 1.48
C GLU A 125 5.99 18.46 0.63
N ALA A 126 6.48 19.17 -0.39
CA ALA A 126 5.64 19.99 -1.25
C ALA A 126 4.68 19.12 -2.10
N GLU A 127 5.19 18.03 -2.66
CA GLU A 127 4.39 17.06 -3.41
C GLU A 127 3.37 16.38 -2.50
N HIS A 128 3.78 16.00 -1.30
CA HIS A 128 2.89 15.40 -0.32
C HIS A 128 1.72 16.31 0.08
N ILE A 129 2.02 17.59 0.36
CA ILE A 129 1.01 18.60 0.65
C ILE A 129 0.08 18.81 -0.55
N ALA A 130 0.63 18.83 -1.76
CA ALA A 130 -0.15 18.96 -2.98
C ALA A 130 -1.14 17.80 -3.16
N ILE A 131 -0.69 16.55 -2.96
CA ILE A 131 -1.54 15.35 -3.02
C ILE A 131 -2.69 15.45 -2.00
N LEU A 132 -2.41 15.87 -0.75
CA LEU A 132 -3.44 16.02 0.26
C LEU A 132 -4.46 17.11 -0.12
N LYS A 133 -4.00 18.28 -0.57
CA LYS A 133 -4.87 19.39 -1.03
C LYS A 133 -5.75 18.97 -2.20
N GLU A 134 -5.18 18.28 -3.18
CA GLU A 134 -5.90 17.79 -4.35
C GLU A 134 -6.99 16.78 -3.95
N ASN A 135 -6.68 15.85 -3.04
CA ASN A 135 -7.66 14.87 -2.59
C ASN A 135 -8.77 15.47 -1.73
N VAL A 136 -8.50 16.54 -0.96
CA VAL A 136 -9.55 17.31 -0.28
C VAL A 136 -10.50 17.93 -1.30
N ALA A 137 -9.94 18.62 -2.31
CA ALA A 137 -10.74 19.26 -3.37
C ALA A 137 -11.55 18.23 -4.17
N TRP A 138 -10.95 17.09 -4.51
CA TRP A 138 -11.62 15.98 -5.19
C TRP A 138 -12.76 15.40 -4.35
N LEU A 139 -12.56 15.21 -3.04
CA LEU A 139 -13.61 14.70 -2.15
C LEU A 139 -14.78 15.69 -2.04
N ASP A 140 -14.49 17.00 -1.96
CA ASP A 140 -15.50 18.05 -1.92
C ASP A 140 -16.27 18.15 -3.25
N SER A 141 -15.57 18.04 -4.39
CA SER A 141 -16.18 17.97 -5.72
C SER A 141 -17.11 16.77 -5.86
N CYS A 142 -16.65 15.58 -5.43
CA CYS A 142 -17.50 14.39 -5.35
C CYS A 142 -18.76 14.68 -4.52
N CYS A 143 -18.60 15.20 -3.30
CA CYS A 143 -19.74 15.49 -2.42
C CYS A 143 -20.77 16.40 -3.09
N LYS A 144 -20.31 17.47 -3.75
CA LYS A 144 -21.16 18.41 -4.46
C LYS A 144 -21.94 17.72 -5.57
N TYR A 145 -21.25 16.97 -6.43
CA TYR A 145 -21.85 16.21 -7.53
C TYR A 145 -22.94 15.24 -7.05
N TYR A 146 -22.66 14.47 -6.00
CA TYR A 146 -23.61 13.51 -5.43
C TYR A 146 -24.86 14.14 -4.81
N ILE A 147 -24.77 15.38 -4.31
CA ILE A 147 -25.87 16.06 -3.64
C ILE A 147 -26.70 16.87 -4.64
N GLU A 148 -26.03 17.58 -5.55
CA GLU A 148 -26.62 18.61 -6.40
C GLU A 148 -26.99 18.11 -7.80
N GLU A 149 -26.20 17.20 -8.38
CA GLU A 149 -26.33 16.84 -9.80
C GLU A 149 -26.96 15.46 -10.03
N LEU A 150 -26.83 14.53 -9.07
CA LEU A 150 -27.41 13.19 -9.22
C LEU A 150 -28.91 13.15 -8.85
N PRO A 151 -29.76 12.46 -9.65
CA PRO A 151 -31.16 12.24 -9.31
C PRO A 151 -31.29 11.55 -7.95
N LYS A 152 -32.31 11.89 -7.15
CA LYS A 152 -32.52 11.35 -5.77
C LYS A 152 -32.39 9.82 -5.66
N GLN A 153 -32.73 9.07 -6.71
CA GLN A 153 -32.61 7.60 -6.76
C GLN A 153 -31.15 7.10 -6.94
N ARG A 154 -30.25 7.95 -7.44
CA ARG A 154 -28.81 7.70 -7.67
C ARG A 154 -27.89 8.51 -6.75
N GLN A 155 -28.43 9.26 -5.78
CA GLN A 155 -27.66 9.98 -4.74
C GLN A 155 -27.03 9.03 -3.70
N VAL A 156 -26.39 7.95 -4.16
CA VAL A 156 -25.69 7.01 -3.31
C VAL A 156 -24.21 7.25 -3.48
N CYS A 157 -23.62 8.01 -2.55
CA CYS A 157 -22.18 8.20 -2.51
C CYS A 157 -21.47 6.85 -2.31
N PHE A 158 -20.33 6.68 -2.98
CA PHE A 158 -19.49 5.49 -2.84
C PHE A 158 -19.03 5.25 -1.39
N LEU A 159 -18.92 6.32 -0.61
CA LEU A 159 -18.70 6.28 0.83
C LEU A 159 -20.01 6.47 1.58
N SER A 160 -20.15 5.76 2.71
CA SER A 160 -21.18 6.11 3.68
C SER A 160 -20.97 7.57 4.17
N LYS A 161 -22.06 8.29 4.47
CA LYS A 161 -22.01 9.65 5.05
C LYS A 161 -20.97 9.79 6.19
N PRO A 162 -20.95 8.91 7.22
CA PRO A 162 -19.96 9.04 8.29
C PRO A 162 -18.54 8.75 7.83
N THR A 163 -18.31 7.79 6.92
CA THR A 163 -16.97 7.50 6.38
C THR A 163 -16.42 8.71 5.62
N ARG A 164 -17.26 9.33 4.79
CA ARG A 164 -16.91 10.51 3.99
C ARG A 164 -16.56 11.71 4.86
N GLU A 165 -17.39 12.02 5.85
CA GLU A 165 -17.15 13.12 6.78
C GLU A 165 -15.87 12.88 7.61
N ALA A 166 -15.67 11.65 8.09
CA ALA A 166 -14.45 11.28 8.82
C ALA A 166 -13.19 11.39 7.94
N LEU A 167 -13.24 10.94 6.68
CA LEU A 167 -12.13 11.05 5.74
C LEU A 167 -11.81 12.53 5.47
N ARG A 168 -12.83 13.35 5.22
CA ARG A 168 -12.67 14.79 5.00
C ARG A 168 -12.00 15.48 6.19
N ILE A 169 -12.47 15.22 7.40
CA ILE A 169 -11.87 15.75 8.64
C ILE A 169 -10.41 15.28 8.74
N THR A 170 -10.15 13.99 8.51
CA THR A 170 -8.79 13.44 8.56
C THR A 170 -7.85 14.18 7.62
N LEU A 171 -8.24 14.36 6.36
CA LEU A 171 -7.41 15.04 5.36
C LEU A 171 -7.13 16.50 5.74
N ILE A 172 -8.16 17.25 6.14
CA ILE A 172 -8.01 18.65 6.54
C ILE A 172 -7.13 18.77 7.80
N SER A 173 -7.40 17.95 8.82
CA SER A 173 -6.62 17.97 10.07
C SER A 173 -5.16 17.57 9.85
N THR A 174 -4.90 16.54 9.04
CA THR A 174 -3.54 16.14 8.67
C THR A 174 -2.84 17.26 7.93
N LEU A 175 -3.49 17.88 6.93
CA LEU A 175 -2.92 18.97 6.16
C LEU A 175 -2.55 20.16 7.05
N SER A 176 -3.48 20.64 7.88
CA SER A 176 -3.22 21.76 8.79
C SER A 176 -2.11 21.45 9.80
N LEU A 177 -2.04 20.21 10.30
CA LEU A 177 -1.00 19.80 11.23
C LEU A 177 0.38 19.74 10.55
N VAL A 178 0.45 19.20 9.33
CA VAL A 178 1.69 19.18 8.54
C VAL A 178 2.18 20.60 8.26
N GLU A 179 1.32 21.49 7.77
CA GLU A 179 1.69 22.89 7.49
C GLU A 179 2.16 23.63 8.75
N ASN A 180 1.47 23.44 9.88
CA ASN A 180 1.86 24.05 11.16
C ASN A 180 3.22 23.55 11.67
N LEU A 181 3.48 22.23 11.57
CA LEU A 181 4.75 21.64 12.00
C LEU A 181 5.90 22.13 11.12
N LEU A 182 5.74 22.14 9.80
CA LEU A 182 6.77 22.65 8.89
C LEU A 182 7.05 24.14 9.14
N SER A 183 6.00 24.94 9.36
CA SER A 183 6.13 26.36 9.72
C SER A 183 6.82 26.59 11.06
N SER A 184 6.76 25.61 11.98
CA SER A 184 7.44 25.65 13.29
C SER A 184 8.93 25.28 13.23
N GLY A 185 9.47 24.98 12.04
CA GLY A 185 10.88 24.67 11.83
C GLY A 185 11.21 23.17 11.80
N PHE A 186 10.22 22.28 11.79
CA PHE A 186 10.47 20.86 11.57
C PHE A 186 10.82 20.60 10.09
N ARG A 187 11.87 19.81 9.84
CA ARG A 187 12.34 19.51 8.48
C ARG A 187 11.38 18.62 7.68
N TYR A 188 10.69 17.72 8.37
CA TYR A 188 9.77 16.75 7.77
C TYR A 188 8.73 16.30 8.80
N VAL A 189 7.63 15.71 8.34
CA VAL A 189 6.54 15.20 9.19
C VAL A 189 6.21 13.75 8.80
N LEU A 190 6.24 12.83 9.77
CA LEU A 190 5.93 11.42 9.56
C LEU A 190 4.42 11.16 9.76
N VAL A 191 3.63 11.32 8.70
CA VAL A 191 2.17 11.21 8.79
C VAL A 191 1.71 9.80 9.15
N GLY A 192 2.47 8.77 8.78
CA GLY A 192 2.19 7.40 9.23
C GLY A 192 2.19 7.21 10.75
N LYS A 193 2.72 8.17 11.53
CA LYS A 193 2.67 8.15 13.01
C LYS A 193 1.39 8.74 13.59
N PHE A 194 0.53 9.37 12.79
CA PHE A 194 -0.77 9.89 13.25
C PHE A 194 -1.84 8.79 13.37
N GLY A 195 -1.60 7.62 12.79
CA GLY A 195 -2.51 6.47 12.86
C GLY A 195 -2.48 5.72 14.19
N GLN A 196 -3.50 4.90 14.41
CA GLN A 196 -3.62 4.04 15.60
C GLN A 196 -2.88 2.69 15.48
N ASP A 197 -2.14 2.48 14.40
CA ASP A 197 -1.42 1.23 14.13
C ASP A 197 -0.49 0.78 15.26
N PRO A 198 0.28 1.68 15.92
CA PRO A 198 1.07 1.30 17.09
C PRO A 198 0.23 0.70 18.23
N LEU A 199 -0.98 1.24 18.43
CA LEU A 199 -1.92 0.74 19.44
C LEU A 199 -2.53 -0.61 19.02
N GLU A 200 -2.87 -0.79 17.74
CA GLU A 200 -3.35 -2.08 17.23
C GLU A 200 -2.27 -3.16 17.34
N ARG A 201 -1.01 -2.81 17.04
CA ARG A 201 0.15 -3.67 17.24
C ARG A 201 0.32 -4.04 18.71
N PHE A 202 0.20 -3.09 19.62
CA PHE A 202 0.22 -3.35 21.06
C PHE A 202 -0.85 -4.37 21.46
N PHE A 203 -2.10 -4.20 21.01
CA PHE A 203 -3.14 -5.19 21.28
C PHE A 203 -2.87 -6.54 20.63
N GLY A 204 -2.22 -6.59 19.47
CA GLY A 204 -1.75 -7.83 18.85
C GLY A 204 -0.73 -8.57 19.72
N ILE A 205 0.25 -7.85 20.27
CA ILE A 205 1.25 -8.38 21.21
C ILE A 205 0.55 -8.91 22.45
N VAL A 206 -0.36 -8.15 23.05
CA VAL A 206 -1.09 -8.57 24.26
C VAL A 206 -1.88 -9.86 24.01
N ARG A 207 -2.58 -9.99 22.87
CA ARG A 207 -3.29 -11.21 22.51
C ARG A 207 -2.35 -12.39 22.29
N HIS A 208 -1.17 -12.14 21.73
CA HIS A 208 -0.17 -13.18 21.51
C HIS A 208 0.39 -13.72 22.83
N VAL A 209 0.73 -12.83 23.77
CA VAL A 209 1.20 -13.20 25.12
C VAL A 209 0.13 -13.94 25.92
N ALA A 210 -1.15 -13.61 25.71
CA ALA A 210 -2.27 -14.27 26.39
C ALA A 210 -2.44 -15.75 26.03
N GLY A 211 -1.75 -16.24 24.98
CA GLY A 211 -1.80 -17.63 24.55
C GLY A 211 -3.09 -18.01 23.83
N ASP A 212 -3.48 -19.28 23.95
CA ASP A 212 -4.54 -19.87 23.15
C ASP A 212 -5.93 -19.34 23.56
N GLY A 213 -6.66 -18.79 22.59
CA GLY A 213 -7.95 -18.12 22.79
C GLY A 213 -7.97 -16.62 22.42
N GLY A 214 -6.80 -15.95 22.32
CA GLY A 214 -6.67 -14.60 21.75
C GLY A 214 -7.52 -13.49 22.42
N GLN A 215 -8.12 -13.77 23.57
CA GLN A 215 -9.05 -12.91 24.29
C GLN A 215 -8.67 -12.90 25.78
N PRO A 216 -7.73 -12.03 26.20
CA PRO A 216 -7.37 -11.93 27.61
C PRO A 216 -8.54 -11.40 28.42
N THR A 217 -8.75 -11.98 29.61
CA THR A 217 -9.59 -11.38 30.65
C THR A 217 -9.00 -10.05 31.11
N VAL A 218 -9.81 -9.20 31.76
CA VAL A 218 -9.32 -7.90 32.29
C VAL A 218 -8.12 -8.06 33.22
N LYS A 219 -8.13 -9.09 34.08
CA LYS A 219 -7.00 -9.39 34.98
C LYS A 219 -5.76 -9.79 34.19
N GLN A 220 -5.89 -10.69 33.21
CA GLN A 220 -4.78 -11.09 32.35
C GLN A 220 -4.22 -9.90 31.55
N PHE A 221 -5.09 -9.03 31.03
CA PHE A 221 -4.66 -7.81 30.34
C PHE A 221 -3.81 -6.92 31.26
N LEU A 222 -4.22 -6.69 32.51
CA LEU A 222 -3.46 -5.87 33.46
C LEU A 222 -2.09 -6.50 33.80
N PHE A 223 -2.03 -7.82 33.98
CA PHE A 223 -0.78 -8.52 34.22
C PHE A 223 0.15 -8.47 32.99
N ILE A 224 -0.39 -8.72 31.80
CA ILE A 224 0.38 -8.64 30.54
C ILE A 224 0.85 -7.21 30.28
N TYR A 225 0.00 -6.20 30.51
CA TYR A 225 0.36 -4.80 30.39
C TYR A 225 1.54 -4.46 31.30
N ARG A 226 1.44 -4.78 32.60
CA ARG A 226 2.54 -4.59 33.57
C ARG A 226 3.81 -5.32 33.14
N MET A 227 3.68 -6.55 32.66
CA MET A 227 4.81 -7.35 32.18
C MET A 227 5.47 -6.72 30.95
N LEU A 228 4.69 -6.27 29.96
CA LEU A 228 5.18 -5.60 28.75
C LEU A 228 5.76 -4.20 29.03
N SER A 229 5.27 -3.50 30.06
CA SER A 229 5.90 -2.25 30.52
C SER A 229 7.32 -2.46 31.07
N VAL A 230 7.65 -3.67 31.52
CA VAL A 230 8.94 -4.01 32.13
C VAL A 230 9.82 -4.84 31.18
N ASN A 231 9.24 -5.70 30.33
CA ASN A 231 9.96 -6.63 29.45
C ASN A 231 9.90 -6.24 27.96
N ASN A 232 11.07 -5.98 27.37
CA ASN A 232 11.27 -5.74 25.93
C ASN A 232 11.28 -7.01 25.05
N LEU A 233 10.72 -8.13 25.50
CA LEU A 233 11.02 -9.44 24.91
C LEU A 233 10.06 -9.92 23.80
N VAL A 234 9.00 -9.18 23.47
CA VAL A 234 7.94 -9.74 22.60
C VAL A 234 7.94 -9.13 21.20
N GLN A 235 8.30 -9.94 20.22
CA GLN A 235 8.16 -9.62 18.80
C GLN A 235 6.68 -9.74 18.36
N PRO A 236 6.19 -8.85 17.48
CA PRO A 236 4.89 -9.05 16.85
C PRO A 236 4.92 -10.33 15.97
N PRO A 237 3.79 -11.04 15.80
CA PRO A 237 3.74 -12.24 14.98
C PRO A 237 4.09 -11.95 13.51
N LYS A 238 4.86 -12.86 12.87
CA LYS A 238 5.36 -12.76 11.47
C LYS A 238 4.29 -12.46 10.40
N ARG A 239 3.00 -12.61 10.71
CA ARG A 239 1.87 -12.38 9.78
C ARG A 239 1.00 -11.16 10.12
N ALA A 240 1.41 -10.32 11.07
CA ALA A 240 0.70 -9.08 11.35
C ALA A 240 0.81 -8.11 10.15
N SER A 241 -0.26 -7.38 9.87
CA SER A 241 -0.33 -6.39 8.79
C SER A 241 0.49 -5.11 9.04
N VAL A 242 1.38 -5.10 10.04
CA VAL A 242 2.11 -3.92 10.52
C VAL A 242 3.60 -4.14 10.34
N SER A 243 4.23 -3.32 9.50
CA SER A 243 5.68 -3.35 9.24
C SER A 243 6.49 -3.06 10.50
N GLY A 244 7.58 -3.81 10.66
CA GLY A 244 8.31 -3.96 11.91
C GLY A 244 9.39 -2.92 12.12
N ASP A 245 9.01 -1.72 12.56
CA ASP A 245 9.97 -0.86 13.25
C ASP A 245 9.99 -1.21 14.75
N ARG A 246 11.16 -1.37 15.35
CA ARG A 246 11.28 -1.75 16.78
C ARG A 246 10.82 -0.54 17.61
N PRO A 247 9.89 -0.66 18.56
CA PRO A 247 9.66 0.42 19.51
C PRO A 247 10.98 0.66 20.27
N GLN A 248 11.66 1.76 19.97
CA GLN A 248 12.84 2.19 20.72
C GLN A 248 12.36 2.83 22.02
N LEU A 249 12.42 2.08 23.12
CA LEU A 249 12.20 2.60 24.47
C LEU A 249 13.44 3.36 24.94
N LEU A 250 13.22 4.41 25.74
CA LEU A 250 14.24 5.25 26.39
C LEU A 250 15.17 4.45 27.32
N LEU A 251 14.74 3.30 27.83
CA LEU A 251 15.55 2.37 28.62
C LEU A 251 15.21 0.91 28.24
N LYS A 252 16.24 0.10 27.99
CA LYS A 252 16.12 -1.35 27.85
C LYS A 252 16.65 -2.03 29.11
N LEU A 253 16.09 -3.18 29.49
CA LEU A 253 16.68 -4.05 30.52
C LEU A 253 18.12 -4.48 30.18
N GLN A 254 18.46 -4.52 28.89
CA GLN A 254 19.83 -4.77 28.40
C GLN A 254 20.79 -3.62 28.75
N ASP A 255 20.28 -2.39 28.86
CA ASP A 255 21.06 -1.22 29.27
C ASP A 255 21.32 -1.24 30.79
N LEU A 256 20.49 -1.99 31.56
CA LEU A 256 20.66 -2.22 33.00
C LEU A 256 21.56 -3.43 33.30
N PHE A 257 21.67 -4.37 32.37
CA PHE A 257 22.50 -5.57 32.50
C PHE A 257 23.37 -5.70 31.26
N ASN A 258 24.61 -5.20 31.34
CA ASN A 258 25.67 -5.29 30.32
C ASN A 258 25.83 -6.71 29.73
N LYS A 259 24.98 -7.09 28.77
CA LYS A 259 25.10 -8.33 28.02
C LYS A 259 25.04 -8.02 26.55
N GLN A 260 26.17 -8.24 25.89
CA GLN A 260 26.32 -8.19 24.45
C GLN A 260 25.49 -9.32 23.82
N SER A 261 24.67 -8.97 22.83
CA SER A 261 23.96 -9.94 22.00
C SER A 261 24.89 -10.54 20.95
N SER A 262 24.82 -11.85 20.78
CA SER A 262 25.52 -12.65 19.76
C SER A 262 25.12 -12.26 18.33
N THR A 263 26.13 -12.19 17.46
CA THR A 263 26.03 -11.97 16.00
C THR A 263 25.33 -13.13 15.28
N THR A 264 24.42 -12.82 14.36
CA THR A 264 23.77 -13.79 13.46
C THR A 264 24.50 -13.88 12.12
N ASN A 265 24.58 -15.10 11.57
CA ASN A 265 25.41 -15.49 10.43
C ASN A 265 24.98 -14.90 9.07
N HIS A 266 25.96 -14.58 8.22
CA HIS A 266 25.85 -13.92 6.91
C HIS A 266 25.08 -14.68 5.80
N VAL A 267 24.65 -15.93 6.04
CA VAL A 267 24.04 -16.79 4.99
C VAL A 267 22.55 -16.48 4.78
N ASP A 268 21.86 -15.95 5.80
CA ASP A 268 20.44 -15.55 5.68
C ASP A 268 20.26 -14.25 4.88
N SER A 269 21.31 -13.42 4.75
CA SER A 269 21.21 -12.12 4.08
C SER A 269 20.96 -12.22 2.57
N LEU A 270 21.46 -13.27 1.89
CA LEU A 270 21.32 -13.39 0.44
C LEU A 270 19.94 -13.92 0.03
N ALA A 271 19.38 -14.85 0.80
CA ALA A 271 18.01 -15.33 0.61
C ALA A 271 16.99 -14.24 0.94
N VAL A 272 17.24 -13.46 2.00
CA VAL A 272 16.45 -12.26 2.33
C VAL A 272 16.59 -11.19 1.24
N LEU A 273 17.79 -10.99 0.67
CA LEU A 273 17.98 -10.04 -0.43
C LEU A 273 17.22 -10.47 -1.70
N LEU A 274 17.20 -11.78 -2.03
CA LEU A 274 16.42 -12.28 -3.16
C LEU A 274 14.91 -12.19 -2.92
N ASP A 275 14.45 -12.54 -1.72
CA ASP A 275 13.04 -12.36 -1.34
C ASP A 275 12.65 -10.88 -1.31
N ASP A 276 13.52 -9.98 -0.85
CA ASP A 276 13.33 -8.53 -0.91
C ASP A 276 13.36 -8.02 -2.36
N ILE A 277 14.17 -8.56 -3.26
CA ILE A 277 14.15 -8.23 -4.70
C ILE A 277 12.83 -8.67 -5.37
N LEU A 278 12.22 -9.77 -4.90
CA LEU A 278 10.92 -10.25 -5.37
C LEU A 278 9.72 -9.59 -4.66
N LEU A 279 9.92 -8.98 -3.49
CA LEU A 279 8.87 -8.38 -2.64
C LEU A 279 8.86 -6.84 -2.64
N GLU A 280 10.01 -6.18 -2.85
CA GLU A 280 10.14 -4.72 -3.01
C GLU A 280 9.71 -4.30 -4.42
N PRO A 281 8.61 -3.55 -4.55
CA PRO A 281 8.36 -2.83 -5.78
C PRO A 281 9.46 -1.78 -5.94
N GLY A 282 10.17 -1.79 -7.07
CA GLY A 282 10.58 -0.50 -7.59
C GLY A 282 9.33 0.36 -7.70
N ASP A 283 9.40 1.59 -7.20
CA ASP A 283 8.38 2.60 -7.50
C ASP A 283 8.03 2.50 -8.98
N PHE A 284 6.75 2.24 -9.27
CA PHE A 284 6.18 2.25 -10.61
C PHE A 284 6.10 3.71 -11.14
N THR A 285 7.08 4.54 -10.78
CA THR A 285 7.21 5.91 -11.28
C THR A 285 7.92 5.88 -12.62
N SER A 286 7.30 6.64 -13.51
CA SER A 286 7.43 6.70 -14.97
C SER A 286 8.85 6.87 -15.52
N GLU A 287 8.94 6.76 -16.85
CA GLU A 287 10.00 7.30 -17.74
C GLU A 287 11.09 6.32 -18.21
N ALA A 288 10.71 5.17 -18.76
CA ALA A 288 11.52 4.51 -19.81
C ALA A 288 10.72 3.41 -20.52
N ALA A 289 9.74 3.78 -21.34
CA ALA A 289 9.25 2.88 -22.39
C ALA A 289 8.78 3.71 -23.58
N ALA A 290 9.70 4.48 -24.15
CA ALA A 290 9.52 4.94 -25.50
C ALA A 290 9.68 3.73 -26.44
N SER A 291 8.63 3.49 -27.22
CA SER A 291 8.66 2.84 -28.53
C SER A 291 9.18 1.40 -28.61
N HIS A 292 8.41 0.43 -28.13
CA HIS A 292 8.33 -0.87 -28.80
C HIS A 292 6.87 -1.34 -28.82
N HIS A 293 6.32 -1.53 -30.02
CA HIS A 293 5.10 -2.32 -30.19
C HIS A 293 5.44 -3.76 -29.78
N GLN A 294 5.13 -4.10 -28.53
CA GLN A 294 5.30 -5.46 -28.03
C GLN A 294 4.14 -6.31 -28.54
N ASN A 295 4.47 -7.46 -29.14
CA ASN A 295 3.47 -8.33 -29.76
C ASN A 295 2.74 -9.20 -28.73
N THR A 296 3.34 -9.42 -27.54
CA THR A 296 2.68 -10.15 -26.46
C THR A 296 2.89 -9.52 -25.07
N PRO A 297 1.90 -9.62 -24.16
CA PRO A 297 2.04 -9.18 -22.76
C PRO A 297 3.23 -9.77 -22.00
N LYS A 298 3.71 -10.95 -22.40
CA LYS A 298 4.82 -11.64 -21.74
C LYS A 298 6.16 -10.99 -22.07
N GLU A 299 6.36 -10.57 -23.32
CA GLU A 299 7.56 -9.83 -23.74
C GLU A 299 7.68 -8.52 -22.95
N GLY A 300 6.56 -7.79 -22.77
CA GLY A 300 6.56 -6.57 -21.97
C GLY A 300 6.95 -6.74 -20.51
N ILE A 301 6.50 -7.81 -19.87
CA ILE A 301 6.89 -8.11 -18.50
C ILE A 301 8.38 -8.50 -18.44
N LEU A 302 8.89 -9.25 -19.41
CA LEU A 302 10.30 -9.66 -19.47
C LEU A 302 11.23 -8.46 -19.71
N ASP A 303 10.87 -7.55 -20.62
CA ASP A 303 11.62 -6.33 -20.89
C ASP A 303 11.72 -5.43 -19.64
N TYR A 304 10.60 -5.30 -18.91
CA TYR A 304 10.58 -4.57 -17.66
C TYR A 304 11.47 -5.22 -16.59
N LEU A 305 11.37 -6.55 -16.40
CA LEU A 305 12.21 -7.28 -15.45
C LEU A 305 13.70 -7.13 -15.80
N ALA A 306 14.06 -7.24 -17.08
CA ALA A 306 15.41 -7.02 -17.56
C ALA A 306 15.88 -5.58 -17.28
N GLY A 307 15.04 -4.58 -17.54
CA GLY A 307 15.31 -3.18 -17.23
C GLY A 307 15.49 -2.92 -15.73
N TYR A 308 14.66 -3.52 -14.88
CA TYR A 308 14.74 -3.39 -13.42
C TYR A 308 16.04 -4.00 -12.87
N ILE A 309 16.40 -5.20 -13.32
CA ILE A 309 17.67 -5.86 -12.97
C ILE A 309 18.83 -4.94 -13.38
N THR A 310 18.82 -4.45 -14.62
CA THR A 310 19.87 -3.55 -15.14
C THR A 310 19.98 -2.27 -14.31
N LYS A 311 18.85 -1.64 -13.94
CA LYS A 311 18.82 -0.44 -13.09
C LYS A 311 19.39 -0.71 -11.70
N LYS A 312 18.98 -1.80 -11.04
CA LYS A 312 19.45 -2.16 -9.69
C LYS A 312 20.94 -2.50 -9.66
N PHE A 313 21.46 -3.14 -10.71
CA PHE A 313 22.86 -3.55 -10.79
C PHE A 313 23.77 -2.55 -11.53
N SER A 314 23.22 -1.41 -11.95
CA SER A 314 24.00 -0.31 -12.56
C SER A 314 25.07 0.29 -11.64
N THR A 315 24.93 0.08 -10.32
CA THR A 315 25.83 0.56 -9.27
C THR A 315 26.87 -0.47 -8.82
N LEU A 316 26.97 -1.63 -9.50
CA LEU A 316 27.97 -2.64 -9.19
C LEU A 316 29.39 -2.11 -9.38
N SER A 317 30.24 -2.32 -8.38
CA SER A 317 31.66 -1.95 -8.39
C SER A 317 32.55 -2.90 -9.21
N CYS A 318 32.03 -4.09 -9.58
CA CYS A 318 32.75 -5.09 -10.35
C CYS A 318 32.56 -4.89 -11.87
N LEU A 319 33.64 -4.56 -12.57
CA LEU A 319 33.67 -4.32 -14.02
C LEU A 319 33.21 -5.53 -14.85
N SER A 320 33.63 -6.75 -14.51
CA SER A 320 33.25 -7.96 -15.27
C SER A 320 31.75 -8.29 -15.16
N CYS A 321 31.14 -8.05 -13.99
CA CYS A 321 29.70 -8.22 -13.79
C CYS A 321 28.91 -7.15 -14.57
N ALA A 322 29.38 -5.90 -14.56
CA ALA A 322 28.78 -4.81 -15.31
C ALA A 322 28.85 -5.03 -16.84
N GLU A 323 29.97 -5.56 -17.34
CA GLU A 323 30.13 -5.92 -18.75
C GLU A 323 29.24 -7.09 -19.16
N THR A 324 29.09 -8.12 -18.32
CA THR A 324 28.20 -9.26 -18.60
C THR A 324 26.73 -8.82 -18.66
N LEU A 325 26.31 -7.92 -17.76
CA LEU A 325 24.96 -7.34 -17.77
C LEU A 325 24.70 -6.48 -19.01
N LYS A 326 25.70 -5.73 -19.49
CA LYS A 326 25.58 -4.92 -20.72
C LYS A 326 25.63 -5.77 -22.00
N ALA A 327 26.45 -6.81 -22.04
CA ALA A 327 26.55 -7.71 -23.19
C ALA A 327 25.23 -8.45 -23.45
N ALA A 328 24.46 -8.76 -22.40
CA ALA A 328 23.13 -9.36 -22.52
C ALA A 328 22.06 -8.41 -23.11
N GLN A 329 22.29 -7.08 -23.14
CA GLN A 329 21.38 -6.14 -23.81
C GLN A 329 21.53 -6.19 -25.34
N GLN A 330 22.69 -6.56 -25.87
CA GLN A 330 22.92 -6.63 -27.32
C GLN A 330 22.30 -7.86 -27.98
N THR A 331 22.13 -8.97 -27.25
CA THR A 331 21.53 -10.20 -27.75
C THR A 331 20.00 -10.24 -27.73
N LEU A 332 19.34 -9.22 -27.17
CA LEU A 332 17.87 -9.04 -27.25
C LEU A 332 17.45 -8.10 -28.40
N LEU A 333 18.43 -7.57 -29.14
CA LEU A 333 18.24 -6.64 -30.27
C LEU A 333 18.40 -7.32 -31.65
N ASP A 334 18.66 -8.63 -31.69
CA ASP A 334 18.69 -9.48 -32.88
C ASP A 334 17.58 -10.54 -32.83
#